data_AF-C9SHX7-F1
#
_entry.id   AF-C9SHX7-F1
#
_cell.length_a   1.000
_cell.length_b   1.000
_cell.length_c   1.000
_cell.angle_alpha   90.00
_cell.angle_beta   90.00
_cell.angle_gamma   90.00
#
_symmetry.space_group_name_H-M   'P 1'
#
loop_
_entity.id
_entity.type
_entity.pdbx_description
1 polymer ?
#
loop_
_entity_poly.entity_id
_entity_poly.type
_entity_poly.pdbx_seq_one_letter_code
_entity_poly.pdbx_strand_id
1 'polypeptide(L)'
;MDTFQDYSLNAPRPSQLQLLIRLNVLDGLARNAEALDFPVKGLCADEFISPFNYQDGHRPSSQSSHPESLSPTALQRTVRHHPWVDLFPLARLRDNVLRGLTSGTIDEDELCSDLLNVEDTNWSDVDKPSLILWGESWDI
;
A
#
# COMPACT_ATOMS: atom_id res chain seq x y z
N MET A 1 -5.93 28.52 1.06
CA MET A 1 -7.28 27.95 0.87
C MET A 1 -7.11 26.46 0.98
N ASP A 2 -7.61 25.90 2.07
CA ASP A 2 -7.43 24.50 2.45
C ASP A 2 -8.22 23.60 1.51
N THR A 3 -7.60 22.48 1.11
CA THR A 3 -8.18 21.48 0.20
C THR A 3 -9.52 20.94 0.70
N PHE A 4 -9.66 20.76 2.01
CA PHE A 4 -10.91 20.37 2.66
C PHE A 4 -12.01 21.43 2.50
N GLN A 5 -11.65 22.71 2.59
CA GLN A 5 -12.59 23.81 2.49
C GLN A 5 -13.17 23.91 1.07
N ASP A 6 -12.32 23.84 0.04
CA ASP A 6 -12.76 23.85 -1.36
C ASP A 6 -13.64 22.64 -1.70
N TYR A 7 -13.30 21.46 -1.19
CA TYR A 7 -14.14 20.26 -1.33
C TYR A 7 -15.52 20.47 -0.70
N SER A 8 -15.58 20.96 0.55
CA SER A 8 -16.85 21.21 1.25
C SER A 8 -17.72 22.28 0.58
N LEU A 9 -17.10 23.19 -0.19
CA LEU A 9 -17.77 24.23 -0.95
C LEU A 9 -18.15 23.81 -2.38
N ASN A 10 -17.98 22.53 -2.76
CA ASN A 10 -18.17 22.02 -4.13
C ASN A 10 -17.36 22.83 -5.17
N ALA A 11 -16.16 23.27 -4.81
CA ALA A 11 -15.26 24.03 -5.66
C ALA A 11 -13.94 23.27 -5.93
N PRO A 12 -13.98 22.02 -6.44
CA PRO A 12 -12.78 21.24 -6.67
C PRO A 12 -11.87 21.92 -7.70
N ARG A 13 -10.57 22.00 -7.40
CA ARG A 13 -9.57 22.59 -8.30
C ARG A 13 -8.74 21.46 -8.95
N PRO A 14 -8.40 21.55 -10.25
CA PRO A 14 -7.56 20.54 -10.90
C PRO A 14 -6.20 20.31 -10.21
N SER A 15 -5.66 21.35 -9.55
CA SER A 15 -4.44 21.26 -8.75
C SER A 15 -4.56 20.35 -7.51
N GLN A 16 -5.78 19.92 -7.16
CA GLN A 16 -6.05 19.03 -6.02
C GLN A 16 -6.18 17.56 -6.45
N LEU A 17 -6.19 17.28 -7.76
CA LEU A 17 -6.41 15.93 -8.27
C LEU A 17 -5.35 14.94 -7.77
N GLN A 18 -4.08 15.35 -7.81
CA GLN A 18 -2.97 14.51 -7.38
C GLN A 18 -3.04 14.19 -5.87
N LEU A 19 -3.51 15.14 -5.05
CA LEU A 19 -3.79 14.90 -3.62
C LEU A 19 -4.88 13.86 -3.44
N LEU A 20 -5.99 14.00 -4.15
CA LEU A 20 -7.12 13.07 -4.08
C LEU A 20 -6.72 11.66 -4.54
N ILE A 21 -5.92 11.55 -5.60
CA ILE A 21 -5.39 10.28 -6.09
C ILE A 21 -4.61 9.58 -4.98
N ARG A 22 -3.64 10.27 -4.36
CA ARG A 22 -2.82 9.70 -3.28
C ARG A 22 -3.66 9.35 -2.04
N LEU A 23 -4.60 10.21 -1.65
CA LEU A 23 -5.51 9.93 -0.53
C LEU A 23 -6.39 8.71 -0.78
N ASN A 24 -6.92 8.54 -2.00
CA ASN A 24 -7.73 7.38 -2.36
C ASN A 24 -6.91 6.09 -2.34
N VAL A 25 -5.63 6.15 -2.75
CA VAL A 25 -4.71 5.00 -2.63
C VAL A 25 -4.46 4.65 -1.16
N LEU A 26 -4.17 5.63 -0.31
CA LEU A 26 -3.97 5.41 1.12
C LEU A 26 -5.20 4.80 1.79
N ASP A 27 -6.39 5.33 1.48
CA ASP A 27 -7.67 4.80 1.96
C ASP A 27 -7.89 3.35 1.47
N GLY A 28 -7.59 3.06 0.20
CA GLY A 28 -7.64 1.70 -0.34
C GLY A 28 -6.69 0.72 0.36
N LEU A 29 -5.45 1.14 0.62
CA LEU A 29 -4.48 0.31 1.36
C LEU A 29 -4.93 0.07 2.81
N ALA A 30 -5.52 1.08 3.46
CA ALA A 30 -6.07 0.93 4.80
C ALA A 30 -7.24 -0.07 4.84
N ARG A 31 -8.15 -0.03 3.86
CA ARG A 31 -9.21 -1.05 3.71
C ARG A 31 -8.66 -2.45 3.48
N ASN A 32 -7.58 -2.57 2.70
CA ASN A 32 -6.92 -3.85 2.50
C ASN A 32 -6.29 -4.38 3.79
N ALA A 33 -5.72 -3.50 4.63
CA ALA A 33 -5.22 -3.87 5.96
C ALA A 33 -6.32 -4.39 6.87
N GLU A 34 -7.49 -3.74 6.87
CA GLU A 34 -8.67 -4.19 7.62
C GLU A 34 -9.16 -5.55 7.13
N ALA A 35 -9.24 -5.77 5.81
CA ALA A 35 -9.65 -7.05 5.22
C ALA A 35 -8.67 -8.20 5.55
N LEU A 36 -7.40 -7.87 5.80
CA LEU A 36 -6.34 -8.79 6.20
C LEU A 36 -6.24 -9.00 7.71
N ASP A 37 -7.02 -8.28 8.52
CA ASP A 37 -6.95 -8.24 9.98
C ASP A 37 -5.56 -7.82 10.50
N PHE A 38 -4.91 -6.89 9.79
CA PHE A 38 -3.60 -6.39 10.18
C PHE A 38 -3.71 -5.27 11.23
N PRO A 39 -2.98 -5.34 12.35
CA PRO A 39 -3.02 -4.29 13.34
C PRO A 39 -2.35 -3.02 12.79
N VAL A 40 -3.07 -1.90 12.76
CA VAL A 40 -2.56 -0.59 12.29
C VAL A 40 -1.24 -0.22 12.99
N LYS A 41 -1.12 -0.47 14.30
CA LYS A 41 0.11 -0.21 15.04
C LYS A 41 1.30 -1.05 14.56
N GLY A 42 1.04 -2.26 14.07
CA GLY A 42 2.07 -3.11 13.49
C GLY A 42 2.55 -2.54 12.15
N LEU A 43 1.65 -1.99 11.33
CA LEU A 43 2.02 -1.35 10.06
C LEU A 43 2.87 -0.09 10.21
N CYS A 44 2.91 0.52 11.40
CA CYS A 44 3.76 1.68 11.69
C CYS A 44 5.10 1.30 12.35
N ALA A 45 5.37 0.01 12.55
CA ALA A 45 6.57 -0.45 13.24
C ALA A 45 7.49 -1.20 12.26
N ASP A 46 8.64 -0.60 11.95
CA ASP A 46 9.59 -1.12 10.94
C ASP A 46 10.00 -2.59 11.18
N GLU A 47 10.05 -3.02 12.44
CA GLU A 47 10.41 -4.38 12.85
C GLU A 47 9.26 -5.39 12.73
N PHE A 48 8.05 -4.95 12.40
CA PHE A 48 6.88 -5.82 12.31
C PHE A 48 6.97 -6.71 11.07
N ILE A 49 6.98 -8.01 11.29
CA ILE A 49 7.06 -9.01 10.23
C ILE A 49 5.65 -9.39 9.78
N SER A 50 5.45 -9.49 8.46
CA SER A 50 4.20 -9.94 7.88
C SER A 50 3.72 -11.27 8.49
N PRO A 51 2.44 -11.37 8.92
CA PRO A 51 1.80 -12.62 9.32
C PRO A 51 1.76 -13.69 8.21
N PHE A 52 2.03 -13.29 6.96
CA PHE A 52 2.11 -14.21 5.84
C PHE A 52 3.46 -14.88 5.67
N ASN A 53 4.52 -14.43 6.38
CA ASN A 53 5.76 -15.18 6.45
C ASN A 53 5.60 -16.42 7.34
N TYR A 54 5.88 -17.61 6.80
CA TYR A 54 5.69 -18.88 7.51
C TYR A 54 7.01 -19.53 7.93
N GLN A 55 8.14 -18.83 7.83
CA GLN A 55 9.45 -19.42 8.11
C GLN A 55 9.59 -19.86 9.58
N ASP A 56 8.94 -19.14 10.49
CA ASP A 56 8.97 -19.45 11.93
C ASP A 56 7.88 -20.45 12.36
N GLY A 57 7.24 -21.15 11.41
CA GLY A 57 6.18 -22.12 11.70
C GLY A 57 4.83 -21.50 12.11
N HIS A 58 4.74 -20.17 12.12
CA HIS A 58 3.53 -19.40 12.34
C HIS A 58 2.64 -19.43 11.09
N ARG A 59 1.95 -20.55 10.85
CA ARG A 59 0.84 -20.59 9.90
C ARG A 59 -0.44 -20.18 10.63
N PRO A 60 -1.17 -19.16 10.17
CA PRO A 60 -2.45 -18.83 10.77
C PRO A 60 -3.38 -20.05 10.72
N SER A 61 -3.94 -20.40 11.89
CA SER A 61 -4.75 -21.60 12.11
C SER A 61 -6.14 -21.51 11.47
N SER A 62 -6.56 -20.31 11.05
CA SER A 62 -7.75 -20.06 10.27
C SER A 62 -7.36 -19.33 8.98
N GLN A 63 -7.96 -19.73 7.86
CA GLN A 63 -7.96 -18.89 6.66
C GLN A 63 -8.88 -17.72 6.97
N SER A 64 -8.32 -16.56 7.30
CA SER A 64 -9.07 -15.30 7.32
C SER A 64 -9.76 -15.16 5.96
N SER A 65 -11.04 -14.76 5.94
CA SER A 65 -11.79 -14.56 4.71
C SER A 65 -11.37 -13.23 4.07
N HIS A 66 -10.18 -13.20 3.47
CA HIS A 66 -9.69 -12.06 2.71
C HIS A 66 -9.94 -12.28 1.21
N PRO A 67 -10.06 -11.21 0.41
CA PRO A 67 -10.14 -11.28 -1.05
C PRO A 67 -8.99 -12.11 -1.66
N GLU A 68 -9.27 -12.82 -2.77
CA GLU A 68 -8.28 -13.65 -3.46
C GLU A 68 -7.07 -12.83 -3.94
N SER A 69 -7.30 -11.60 -4.40
CA SER A 69 -6.26 -10.65 -4.82
C SER A 69 -5.26 -10.33 -3.70
N LEU A 70 -5.71 -10.35 -2.44
CA LEU A 70 -4.88 -10.11 -1.26
C LEU A 70 -4.24 -11.38 -0.71
N SER A 71 -4.56 -12.56 -1.27
CA SER A 71 -3.98 -13.83 -0.81
C SER A 71 -2.45 -13.84 -0.91
N PRO A 72 -1.74 -14.43 0.07
CA PRO A 72 -0.30 -14.44 0.09
C PRO A 72 0.27 -15.30 -1.04
N THR A 73 1.23 -14.76 -1.77
CA THR A 73 1.99 -15.47 -2.79
C THR A 73 2.92 -16.51 -2.17
N ALA A 74 3.48 -17.40 -3.00
CA ALA A 74 4.50 -18.34 -2.55
C ALA A 74 5.74 -17.62 -2.01
N LEU A 75 6.12 -16.48 -2.59
CA LEU A 75 7.31 -15.73 -2.19
C LEU A 75 7.12 -15.09 -0.81
N GLN A 76 5.99 -14.41 -0.57
CA GLN A 76 5.64 -13.81 0.73
C GLN A 76 5.71 -14.82 1.88
N ARG A 77 5.35 -16.08 1.63
CA ARG A 77 5.42 -17.15 2.64
C ARG A 77 6.83 -17.54 3.05
N THR A 78 7.82 -17.22 2.23
CA THR A 78 9.21 -17.68 2.38
C THR A 78 10.22 -16.55 2.57
N VAL A 79 9.80 -15.30 2.42
CA VAL A 79 10.69 -14.12 2.52
C VAL A 79 10.22 -13.29 3.70
N ARG A 80 11.12 -12.94 4.61
CA ARG A 80 10.82 -12.01 5.72
C ARG A 80 10.64 -10.60 5.14
N HIS A 81 9.52 -9.96 5.43
CA HIS A 81 9.16 -8.64 4.91
C HIS A 81 8.18 -7.92 5.84
N HIS A 82 8.10 -6.61 5.70
CA HIS A 82 7.11 -5.79 6.39
C HIS A 82 5.72 -5.92 5.72
N PRO A 83 4.61 -5.96 6.49
CA PRO A 83 3.27 -6.23 5.95
C PRO A 83 2.69 -5.14 5.06
N TRP A 84 3.32 -3.96 4.92
CA TRP A 84 2.87 -2.92 3.99
C TRP A 84 2.84 -3.44 2.54
N VAL A 85 3.74 -4.39 2.19
CA VAL A 85 3.79 -5.02 0.88
C VAL A 85 2.53 -5.87 0.64
N ASP A 86 1.94 -6.45 1.67
CA ASP A 86 0.77 -7.32 1.54
C ASP A 86 -0.49 -6.58 1.14
N LEU A 87 -0.52 -5.25 1.38
CA LEU A 87 -1.68 -4.38 1.16
C LEU A 87 -1.97 -4.15 -0.31
N PHE A 88 -1.03 -4.43 -1.22
CA PHE A 88 -1.27 -4.31 -2.65
C PHE A 88 -2.07 -5.51 -3.17
N PRO A 89 -3.17 -5.30 -3.90
CA PRO A 89 -4.00 -6.40 -4.37
C PRO A 89 -3.35 -7.14 -5.57
N LEU A 90 -2.21 -6.68 -6.07
CA LEU A 90 -1.51 -7.26 -7.23
C LEU A 90 -0.38 -8.21 -6.79
N ALA A 91 -0.62 -9.53 -6.84
CA ALA A 91 0.37 -10.56 -6.49
C ALA A 91 1.74 -10.36 -7.17
N ARG A 92 1.75 -10.05 -8.47
CA ARG A 92 2.99 -9.83 -9.23
C ARG A 92 3.75 -8.56 -8.79
N LEU A 93 3.04 -7.50 -8.40
CA LEU A 93 3.66 -6.29 -7.88
C LEU A 93 4.38 -6.59 -6.57
N ARG A 94 3.69 -7.26 -5.64
CA ARG A 94 4.24 -7.69 -4.34
C ARG A 94 5.50 -8.52 -4.52
N ASP A 95 5.44 -9.54 -5.38
CA ASP A 95 6.58 -10.39 -5.70
C ASP A 95 7.78 -9.61 -6.27
N ASN A 96 7.53 -8.60 -7.11
CA ASN A 96 8.59 -7.77 -7.68
C ASN A 96 9.22 -6.84 -6.64
N VAL A 97 8.40 -6.21 -5.79
CA VAL A 97 8.85 -5.39 -4.67
C VAL A 97 9.73 -6.22 -3.74
N LEU A 98 9.27 -7.40 -3.31
CA LEU A 98 10.05 -8.29 -2.44
C LEU A 98 11.40 -8.68 -3.04
N ARG A 99 11.44 -9.05 -4.32
CA ARG A 99 12.71 -9.35 -5.00
C ARG A 99 13.63 -8.14 -5.00
N GLY A 100 13.10 -6.95 -5.34
CA GLY A 100 13.88 -5.73 -5.42
C GLY A 100 14.46 -5.28 -4.07
N LEU A 101 13.66 -5.35 -3.00
CA LEU A 101 14.11 -5.09 -1.64
C LEU A 101 15.19 -6.10 -1.21
N THR A 102 14.97 -7.39 -1.48
CA THR A 102 15.94 -8.45 -1.12
C THR A 102 17.27 -8.31 -1.85
N SER A 103 17.26 -7.88 -3.12
CA SER A 103 18.48 -7.63 -3.90
C SER A 103 19.11 -6.27 -3.63
N GLY A 104 18.46 -5.39 -2.86
CA GLY A 104 18.90 -4.00 -2.65
C GLY A 104 18.84 -3.14 -3.92
N THR A 105 18.04 -3.53 -4.91
CA THR A 105 17.83 -2.74 -6.14
C THR A 105 16.68 -1.75 -6.00
N ILE A 106 15.85 -1.92 -4.97
CA ILE A 106 14.79 -1.00 -4.57
C ILE A 106 15.12 -0.58 -3.13
N ASP A 107 15.12 0.73 -2.90
CA ASP A 107 15.12 1.30 -1.57
C ASP A 107 13.67 1.44 -1.07
N GLU A 108 13.42 1.04 0.17
CA GLU A 108 12.07 1.02 0.75
C GLU A 108 11.50 2.43 0.96
N ASP A 109 12.33 3.36 1.42
CA ASP A 109 11.93 4.74 1.69
C ASP A 109 11.67 5.50 0.39
N GLU A 110 12.51 5.30 -0.62
CA GLU A 110 12.32 5.87 -1.97
C GLU A 110 11.01 5.36 -2.60
N LEU A 111 10.77 4.05 -2.55
CA LEU A 111 9.54 3.46 -3.07
C LEU A 111 8.31 3.96 -2.31
N CYS A 112 8.38 4.05 -0.98
CA CYS A 112 7.29 4.60 -0.17
C CYS A 112 6.99 6.06 -0.55
N SER A 113 8.04 6.86 -0.73
CA SER A 113 7.93 8.26 -1.15
C SER A 113 7.27 8.39 -2.52
N ASP A 114 7.72 7.62 -3.50
CA ASP A 114 7.18 7.63 -4.87
C ASP A 114 5.70 7.26 -4.92
N LEU A 115 5.26 6.31 -4.07
CA LEU A 115 3.89 5.82 -4.08
C LEU A 115 2.93 6.66 -3.24
N LEU A 116 3.37 7.13 -2.07
CA LEU A 116 2.47 7.58 -1.00
C LEU A 116 2.79 8.97 -0.44
N ASN A 117 3.88 9.63 -0.86
CA ASN A 117 4.22 10.95 -0.30
C ASN A 117 3.14 12.00 -0.63
N VAL A 118 2.42 12.45 0.39
CA VAL A 118 1.37 13.48 0.26
C VAL A 118 1.91 14.88 0.53
N GLU A 119 3.11 15.00 1.09
CA GLU A 119 3.72 16.26 1.53
C GLU A 119 4.49 16.99 0.42
N ASP A 120 4.75 16.32 -0.71
CA ASP A 120 5.34 16.93 -1.90
C ASP A 120 4.39 17.98 -2.50
N THR A 121 4.56 19.21 -2.03
CA THR A 121 3.86 20.41 -2.51
C THR A 121 4.32 20.86 -3.89
N ASN A 122 5.35 20.22 -4.46
CA ASN A 122 5.81 20.48 -5.81
C ASN A 122 4.98 19.71 -6.84
N TRP A 123 3.66 19.98 -6.85
CA TRP A 123 2.64 19.35 -7.68
C TRP A 123 2.83 19.53 -9.20
N SER A 124 3.85 20.27 -9.62
CA SER A 124 4.20 20.51 -11.02
C SER A 124 5.13 19.45 -11.63
N ASP A 125 5.62 18.50 -10.83
CA ASP A 125 6.48 17.43 -11.33
C ASP A 125 5.61 16.34 -11.98
N VAL A 126 5.23 16.57 -13.24
CA VAL A 126 4.35 15.70 -14.04
C VAL A 126 4.98 14.31 -14.26
N ASP A 127 6.28 14.18 -14.01
CA ASP A 127 7.06 12.98 -14.26
C ASP A 127 7.11 12.00 -13.06
N LYS A 128 6.51 12.36 -11.91
CA LYS A 128 6.46 11.44 -10.77
C LYS A 128 5.45 10.31 -10.98
N PRO A 129 5.85 9.03 -10.74
CA PRO A 129 4.92 7.92 -10.80
C PRO A 129 3.79 8.09 -9.76
N SER A 130 2.61 7.54 -10.05
CA SER A 130 1.48 7.52 -9.11
C SER A 130 0.63 6.28 -9.30
N LEU A 131 -0.04 5.86 -8.23
CA LEU A 131 -1.07 4.84 -8.26
C LEU A 131 -2.45 5.50 -8.35
N ILE A 132 -3.35 4.94 -9.14
CA ILE A 132 -4.74 5.41 -9.22
C ILE A 132 -5.65 4.25 -8.84
N LEU A 133 -6.51 4.48 -7.85
CA LEU A 133 -7.58 3.58 -7.48
C LEU A 133 -8.84 3.92 -8.27
N TRP A 134 -9.28 3.02 -9.15
CA TRP A 134 -10.46 3.24 -10.01
C TRP A 134 -11.77 2.67 -9.44
N GLY A 135 -11.67 1.73 -8.49
CA GLY A 135 -12.81 0.99 -7.93
C GLY A 135 -12.52 0.49 -6.51
N GLU A 136 -13.07 -0.66 -6.15
CA GLU A 136 -12.77 -1.30 -4.86
C GLU A 136 -11.28 -1.67 -4.74
N SER A 137 -10.71 -1.53 -3.55
CA SER A 137 -9.26 -1.60 -3.32
C SER A 137 -8.62 -2.97 -3.52
N TRP A 138 -9.44 -4.01 -3.64
CA TRP A 138 -9.02 -5.39 -3.90
C TRP A 138 -9.61 -5.96 -5.19
N ASP A 139 -10.33 -5.16 -5.98
CA ASP A 139 -10.92 -5.56 -7.26
C ASP A 139 -9.94 -5.26 -8.41
N ILE A 140 -9.64 -6.26 -9.25
CA ILE A 140 -8.61 -6.20 -10.30
C ILE A 140 -9.14 -6.72 -11.63
#